data_AF-A0A3D2SP49-F1
#
_entry.id   AF-A0A3D2SP49-F1
#
_cell.length_a   1.000
_cell.length_b   1.000
_cell.length_c   1.000
_cell.angle_alpha   90.00
_cell.angle_beta   90.00
_cell.angle_gamma   90.00
#
_symmetry.space_group_name_H-M   'P 1'
#
loop_
_entity.id
_entity.type
_entity.pdbx_description
1 polymer ?
#
loop_
_entity_poly.entity_id
_entity_poly.type
_entity_poly.pdbx_seq_one_letter_code
_entity_poly.pdbx_strand_id
1 'polypeptide(L)' 'AGVNRKTLKLDGTELYSVIGNIAPRSTLTLVIERATADGKEEILEVPVTCRLDTEEEVSVYEAGGVLQRFAQDFLEGQVA' A
#
# COMPACT_ATOMS: atom_id res chain seq x y z
N ALA A 1 -16.52 15.18 7.72
CA ALA A 1 -16.56 13.76 8.12
C ALA A 1 -15.48 13.03 7.34
N GLY A 2 -14.61 12.26 7.99
CA GLY A 2 -13.53 11.53 7.32
C GLY A 2 -13.81 10.03 7.27
N VAL A 3 -13.27 9.34 6.27
CA VAL A 3 -13.33 7.87 6.19
C VAL A 3 -12.28 7.30 7.14
N ASN A 4 -12.71 6.42 8.05
CA ASN A 4 -11.83 5.73 9.00
C ASN A 4 -12.36 4.34 9.32
N ARG A 5 -11.61 3.57 10.10
CA ARG A 5 -11.99 2.20 10.48
C ARG A 5 -13.37 2.10 11.13
N LYS A 6 -13.80 3.12 11.89
CA LYS A 6 -15.11 3.13 12.57
C LYS A 6 -16.24 3.39 11.59
N THR A 7 -16.05 4.30 10.62
CA THR A 7 -17.06 4.58 9.59
C THR A 7 -17.24 3.40 8.65
N LEU A 8 -16.18 2.61 8.43
CA LEU A 8 -16.19 1.40 7.61
C LEU A 8 -16.56 0.13 8.40
N LYS A 9 -16.71 0.22 9.73
CA LYS A 9 -16.98 -0.90 10.66
C LYS A 9 -15.95 -2.03 10.51
N LEU A 10 -14.67 -1.68 10.39
CA LEU A 10 -13.59 -2.65 10.29
C LEU A 10 -13.27 -3.23 11.67
N ASP A 11 -13.26 -4.55 11.78
CA ASP A 11 -13.01 -5.30 13.01
C ASP A 11 -11.67 -6.06 13.03
N GLY A 12 -10.98 -6.11 11.89
CA GLY A 12 -9.67 -6.76 11.74
C GLY A 12 -9.72 -8.20 11.24
N THR A 13 -10.91 -8.73 10.97
CA THR A 13 -11.08 -10.02 10.30
C THR A 13 -10.97 -9.92 8.77
N GLU A 14 -10.91 -8.70 8.23
CA GLU A 14 -10.92 -8.45 6.80
C GLU A 14 -9.56 -8.68 6.15
N LEU A 15 -9.59 -9.08 4.87
CA LEU A 15 -8.42 -9.10 4.00
C LEU A 15 -8.31 -7.77 3.24
N TYR A 16 -7.10 -7.25 3.15
CA TYR A 16 -6.82 -5.95 2.53
C TYR A 16 -5.88 -6.12 1.34
N SER A 17 -6.34 -5.67 0.17
CA SER A 17 -5.55 -5.63 -1.05
C SER A 17 -5.41 -4.17 -1.49
N VAL A 18 -4.20 -3.75 -1.85
CA VAL A 18 -3.94 -2.38 -2.33
C VAL A 18 -3.59 -2.45 -3.80
N ILE A 19 -4.38 -1.76 -4.64
CA ILE A 19 -4.25 -1.77 -6.09
C ILE A 19 -4.05 -0.34 -6.60
N GLY A 20 -3.08 -0.16 -7.48
CA GLY A 20 -2.82 1.12 -8.13
C GLY A 20 -1.36 1.29 -8.52
N ASN A 21 -1.06 2.38 -9.23
CA ASN A 21 0.31 2.75 -9.54
C ASN A 21 0.93 3.54 -8.37
N ILE A 22 2.09 3.11 -7.90
CA ILE A 22 2.77 3.75 -6.77
C ILE A 22 3.51 4.97 -7.29
N ALA A 23 2.99 6.14 -6.95
CA ALA A 23 3.65 7.43 -7.20
C ALA A 23 3.51 8.34 -5.96
N PRO A 24 4.34 9.39 -5.85
CA PRO A 24 4.30 10.27 -4.69
C PRO A 24 2.91 10.88 -4.51
N ARG A 25 2.34 10.76 -3.29
CA ARG A 25 0.99 11.23 -2.93
C ARG A 25 -0.15 10.73 -3.83
N SER A 26 0.08 9.65 -4.57
CA SER A 26 -0.93 9.06 -5.46
C SER A 26 -2.15 8.57 -4.68
N THR A 27 -3.29 8.49 -5.36
CA THR A 27 -4.47 7.81 -4.83
C THR A 27 -4.42 6.34 -5.25
N LEU A 28 -4.44 5.45 -4.26
CA LEU A 28 -4.49 4.01 -4.43
C LEU A 28 -5.89 3.50 -4.05
N THR A 29 -6.26 2.34 -4.54
CA THR A 29 -7.52 1.68 -4.19
C THR A 29 -7.26 0.62 -3.15
N LEU A 30 -7.84 0.78 -1.96
CA LEU A 30 -7.88 -0.25 -0.94
C LEU A 30 -9.12 -1.11 -1.17
N VAL A 31 -8.92 -2.35 -1.57
CA VAL A 31 -9.95 -3.38 -1.66
C VAL A 31 -10.00 -4.10 -0.32
N ILE A 32 -11.16 -4.08 0.31
CA ILE A 32 -11.43 -4.70 1.61
C ILE A 32 -12.39 -5.85 1.38
N GLU A 33 -11.94 -7.07 1.67
CA GLU A 33 -12.72 -8.29 1.53
C GLU A 33 -13.07 -8.81 2.93
N ARG A 34 -14.36 -8.99 3.22
CA ARG A 34 -14.81 -9.46 4.54
C ARG A 34 -15.93 -10.48 4.46
N ALA A 35 -15.90 -11.46 5.36
CA ALA A 35 -16.98 -12.41 5.53
C ALA A 35 -18.09 -11.77 6.37
N THR A 36 -19.30 -11.72 5.83
CA THR A 36 -20.49 -11.32 6.59
C THR A 36 -21.05 -12.50 7.38
N ALA A 37 -21.82 -12.22 8.43
CA ALA A 37 -22.46 -13.25 9.26
C ALA A 37 -23.39 -14.19 8.46
N ASP A 38 -23.89 -13.74 7.30
CA ASP A 38 -24.70 -14.52 6.36
C ASP A 38 -23.88 -15.40 5.41
N GLY A 39 -22.55 -15.50 5.62
CA GLY A 39 -21.64 -16.31 4.81
C GLY A 39 -21.35 -15.72 3.42
N LYS A 40 -21.72 -14.47 3.16
CA LYS A 40 -21.39 -13.76 1.91
C LYS A 40 -20.10 -12.97 2.08
N GLU A 41 -19.24 -13.02 1.08
CA GLU A 41 -18.09 -12.14 0.94
C GLU A 41 -18.56 -10.76 0.48
N GLU A 42 -18.20 -9.72 1.23
CA GLU A 42 -18.42 -8.33 0.86
C GLU A 42 -17.08 -7.72 0.44
N ILE A 43 -17.08 -7.06 -0.71
CA ILE A 43 -15.92 -6.35 -1.26
C ILE A 43 -16.23 -4.86 -1.24
N LEU A 44 -15.40 -4.06 -0.56
CA LEU A 44 -15.45 -2.60 -0.57
C LEU A 44 -14.18 -2.03 -1.17
N GLU A 45 -14.34 -1.09 -2.10
CA GLU A 45 -13.24 -0.31 -2.66
C GLU A 45 -13.23 1.08 -2.02
N VAL A 46 -12.11 1.45 -1.41
CA VAL A 46 -11.94 2.73 -0.72
C VAL A 46 -10.71 3.44 -1.27
N PRO A 47 -10.82 4.69 -1.75
CA PRO A 47 -9.65 5.46 -2.18
C PRO A 47 -8.82 5.86 -0.95
N VAL A 48 -7.51 5.58 -1.00
CA VAL A 48 -6.55 5.91 0.05
C VAL A 48 -5.37 6.68 -0.54
N THR A 49 -4.78 7.56 0.26
CA THR A 49 -3.60 8.34 -0.15
C THR A 49 -2.32 7.56 0.14
N CYS A 50 -1.50 7.35 -0.89
CA CYS A 50 -0.12 6.87 -0.73
C CYS A 50 0.70 7.93 0.00
N ARG A 51 1.36 7.56 1.11
CA ARG A 51 2.15 8.48 1.94
C ARG A 51 3.64 8.52 1.61
N LEU A 52 4.03 7.97 0.46
CA LEU A 52 5.33 8.29 -0.14
C LEU A 52 5.23 9.72 -0.65
N ASP A 53 5.97 10.62 -0.05
CA ASP A 53 5.92 12.06 -0.28
C ASP A 53 6.90 12.48 -1.39
N THR A 54 7.94 11.69 -1.69
CA THR A 54 8.95 11.98 -2.73
C THR A 54 9.18 10.80 -3.68
N GLU A 55 9.75 11.07 -4.87
CA GLU A 55 10.20 10.02 -5.79
C GLU A 55 11.31 9.17 -5.18
N GLU A 56 12.17 9.74 -4.35
CA GLU A 56 13.22 9.00 -3.65
C GLU A 56 12.62 7.91 -2.75
N GLU A 57 11.57 8.24 -1.98
CA GLU A 57 10.88 7.28 -1.12
C GLU A 57 10.21 6.17 -1.92
N VAL A 58 9.69 6.48 -3.12
CA VAL A 58 9.17 5.46 -4.06
C VAL A 58 10.28 4.52 -4.49
N SER A 59 11.44 5.04 -4.92
CA SER A 59 12.59 4.19 -5.30
C SER A 59 13.10 3.34 -4.13
N VAL A 60 13.12 3.89 -2.91
CA VAL A 60 13.46 3.10 -1.70
C VAL A 60 12.44 1.99 -1.45
N TYR A 61 11.16 2.29 -1.58
CA TYR A 61 10.07 1.32 -1.41
C TYR A 61 10.18 0.19 -2.44
N GLU A 62 10.39 0.53 -3.72
CA GLU A 62 10.55 -0.44 -4.82
C GLU A 62 11.78 -1.33 -4.64
N ALA A 63 12.87 -0.79 -4.11
CA ALA A 63 14.05 -1.58 -3.77
C ALA A 63 13.84 -2.56 -2.61
N GLY A 64 12.69 -2.51 -1.91
CA GLY A 64 12.45 -3.34 -0.72
C GLY A 64 13.04 -2.75 0.56
N GLY A 65 13.35 -1.45 0.55
CA GLY A 65 13.84 -0.69 1.68
C GLY A 65 15.24 -0.10 1.47
N VAL A 66 15.61 0.80 2.38
CA VAL A 66 16.84 1.61 2.28
C VAL A 66 18.09 0.74 2.16
N LEU A 67 18.18 -0.32 2.97
CA LEU A 67 19.35 -1.22 2.97
C LEU A 67 19.51 -1.97 1.65
N GLN A 68 18.41 -2.36 1.02
CA GLN A 68 18.44 -3.06 -0.25
C GLN A 68 18.88 -2.12 -1.37
N ARG A 69 18.40 -0.87 -1.37
CA ARG A 69 18.86 0.17 -2.28
C ARG A 69 20.36 0.42 -2.16
N PHE A 70 20.89 0.55 -0.95
CA PHE A 70 22.34 0.71 -0.72
C PHE A 70 23.16 -0.50 -1.17
N ALA A 71 22.66 -1.73 -0.98
CA ALA A 71 23.36 -2.94 -1.43
C ALA A 71 23.43 -3.01 -2.96
N GLN A 72 22.35 -2.62 -3.65
CA GLN A 72 22.29 -2.54 -5.10
C GLN A 72 23.26 -1.48 -5.64
N ASP A 73 23.22 -0.26 -5.10
CA ASP A 73 24.12 0.83 -5.48
C ASP A 73 25.60 0.46 -5.26
N PHE A 74 25.91 -0.29 -4.19
CA PHE A 74 27.26 -0.77 -3.89
C PHE A 74 27.77 -1.82 -4.88
N LEU A 75 26.89 -2.72 -5.35
CA LEU A 75 27.23 -3.75 -6.34
C LEU A 75 27.33 -3.16 -7.75
N GLU A 76 26.45 -2.22 -8.12
CA GLU A 76 26.48 -1.55 -9.42
C GLU A 76 27.69 -0.63 -9.57
N GLY A 77 28.14 0.01 -8.48
CA GLY A 77 29.38 0.79 -8.44
C GLY A 77 30.68 -0.03 -8.62
N GLN A 78 30.62 -1.37 -8.61
CA GLN A 78 31.77 -2.25 -8.89
C GLN A 78 31.87 -2.68 -10.36
N VAL A 79 30.89 -2.35 -11.21
CA VAL A 79 30.97 -2.66 -12.64
C VAL A 79 31.74 -1.52 -13.34
N ALA A 80 33.05 -1.71 -13.46
CA ALA A 80 33.98 -0.88 -14.23
C ALA A 80 33.84 -1.11 -15.74
#